data_AF-A0A1X2GW09-F1
#
_entry.id   AF-A0A1X2GW09-F1
#
_cell.length_a   1.000
_cell.length_b   1.000
_cell.length_c   1.000
_cell.angle_alpha   90.00
_cell.angle_beta   90.00
_cell.angle_gamma   90.00
#
_symmetry.space_group_name_H-M   'P 1'
#
loop_
_entity.id
_entity.type
_entity.pdbx_description
1 polymer ?
#
loop_
_entity_poly.entity_id
_entity_poly.type
_entity_poly.pdbx_seq_one_letter_code
_entity_poly.pdbx_strand_id
1 'polypeptide(L)'
;MGVPTSFSKRLTDEICQFEKFIAPLPQEHQNRDKLKKIITDLIHEVDPTCSVNAYGSHITGLALPSSDLDLTIVTSQVSTLGLLKRIRKLAIKNRLCSFDDTMLIPGAKVKILALHLRSLQLDVDISVNTEHPSTDQTVEWIQRYPPLKPLYLVLKHALLCTQLPNQTGFQAMSSKVGGLAGFSLVCLIVHFLQHQAVDMVEPDVGQLLLAFLDFYSKFEFDRKCLDMDPEHEPYRAKTKEDRHPIVIVDPKHPGTNVCRSVSNKKKLQRCFRYVYDCLIRAGTSANTRSPILSTVILASDPFTSELTPKTKRQHQGCSYKILPLNVPPQHDQEESSEPPMLGKRKRSENPHRPTKKRSAPTGNLSRNTHVRWDD
;
A
#
# COMPACT_ATOMS: atom_id res chain seq x y z
N MET A 1 -6.40 27.16 13.51
CA MET A 1 -6.09 27.22 14.95
C MET A 1 -4.79 26.47 15.17
N GLY A 2 -3.78 27.12 15.77
CA GLY A 2 -2.48 26.49 16.00
C GLY A 2 -2.57 25.33 16.99
N VAL A 3 -1.86 24.24 16.72
CA VAL A 3 -1.70 23.12 17.66
C VAL A 3 -0.86 23.62 18.84
N PRO A 4 -1.29 23.44 20.11
CA PRO A 4 -0.48 23.84 21.26
C PRO A 4 0.89 23.16 21.25
N THR A 5 1.97 23.90 21.51
CA THR A 5 3.35 23.39 21.48
C THR A 5 3.59 22.20 22.42
N SER A 6 2.84 22.10 23.52
CA SER A 6 2.92 20.95 24.44
C SER A 6 2.34 19.66 23.84
N PHE A 7 1.31 19.76 23.00
CA PHE A 7 0.74 18.62 22.30
C PHE A 7 1.70 18.12 21.21
N SER A 8 2.18 19.00 20.33
CA SER A 8 3.06 18.56 19.23
C SER A 8 4.38 17.94 19.72
N LYS A 9 4.97 18.50 20.79
CA LYS A 9 6.14 17.91 21.45
C LYS A 9 5.86 16.53 22.03
N ARG A 10 4.75 16.37 22.75
CA ARG A 10 4.35 15.06 23.29
C ARG A 10 4.17 14.05 22.15
N LEU A 11 3.47 14.44 21.08
CA LEU A 11 3.29 13.59 19.91
C LEU A 11 4.63 13.22 19.25
N THR A 12 5.58 14.17 19.15
CA THR A 12 6.95 13.92 18.66
C THR A 12 7.65 12.86 19.50
N ASP A 13 7.62 12.99 20.82
CA ASP A 13 8.22 12.01 21.73
C ASP A 13 7.61 10.61 21.54
N GLU A 14 6.28 10.53 21.43
CA GLU A 14 5.61 9.26 21.18
C GLU A 14 5.99 8.64 19.82
N ILE A 15 6.13 9.44 18.77
CA ILE A 15 6.56 8.97 17.44
C ILE A 15 7.99 8.42 17.49
N CYS A 16 8.91 9.15 18.13
CA CYS A 16 10.29 8.68 18.29
C CYS A 16 10.38 7.41 19.14
N GLN A 17 9.53 7.27 20.16
CA GLN A 17 9.43 6.04 20.94
C GLN A 17 8.81 4.89 20.15
N PHE A 18 7.79 5.16 19.34
CA PHE A 18 7.19 4.18 18.45
C PHE A 18 8.20 3.65 17.43
N GLU A 19 9.00 4.51 16.81
CA GLU A 19 10.08 4.09 15.90
C GLU A 19 11.04 3.11 16.59
N LYS A 20 11.50 3.43 17.80
CA LYS A 20 12.39 2.54 18.58
C LYS A 20 11.70 1.23 18.95
N PHE A 21 10.42 1.29 19.30
CA PHE A 21 9.62 0.14 19.71
C PHE A 21 9.38 -0.85 18.56
N ILE A 22 9.14 -0.35 17.35
CA ILE A 22 8.89 -1.19 16.16
C ILE A 22 10.15 -1.54 15.37
N ALA A 23 11.31 -0.97 15.71
CA ALA A 23 12.59 -1.33 15.12
C ALA A 23 12.80 -2.86 15.16
N PRO A 24 13.46 -3.46 14.15
CA PRO A 24 13.67 -4.89 14.16
C PRO A 24 14.57 -5.30 15.34
N LEU A 25 14.21 -6.41 15.98
CA LEU A 25 14.98 -6.97 17.09
C LEU A 25 16.21 -7.73 16.55
N PRO A 26 17.28 -7.90 17.35
CA PRO A 26 18.46 -8.65 16.90
C PRO A 26 18.14 -10.06 16.39
N GLN A 27 17.21 -10.76 17.04
CA GLN A 27 16.77 -12.09 16.61
C GLN A 27 16.04 -12.05 15.25
N GLU A 28 15.26 -10.99 14.98
CA GLU A 28 14.55 -10.83 13.71
C GLU A 28 15.52 -10.53 12.57
N HIS A 29 16.56 -9.74 12.82
CA HIS A 29 17.67 -9.56 11.87
C HIS A 29 18.35 -10.89 11.56
N GLN A 30 18.73 -11.64 12.60
CA GLN A 30 19.34 -12.96 12.41
C GLN A 30 18.44 -13.94 11.64
N ASN A 31 17.13 -13.92 11.87
CA ASN A 31 16.19 -14.77 11.15
C ASN A 31 16.07 -14.36 9.68
N ARG A 32 16.09 -13.05 9.38
CA ARG A 32 16.11 -12.55 7.99
C ARG A 32 17.43 -12.87 7.27
N ASP A 33 18.57 -12.79 7.97
CA ASP A 33 19.87 -13.18 7.41
C ASP A 33 19.93 -14.68 7.12
N LYS A 34 19.42 -15.51 8.03
CA LYS A 34 19.26 -16.95 7.83
C LYS A 34 18.34 -17.26 6.64
N LEU A 35 17.19 -16.58 6.55
CA LEU A 35 16.26 -16.71 5.42
C LEU A 35 16.94 -16.37 4.10
N LYS A 36 17.61 -15.21 4.03
CA LYS A 36 18.37 -14.78 2.85
C LYS A 36 19.39 -15.84 2.45
N LYS A 37 20.17 -16.35 3.40
CA LYS A 37 21.15 -17.40 3.14
C LYS A 37 20.51 -18.67 2.58
N ILE A 38 19.47 -19.19 3.21
CA ILE A 38 18.76 -20.41 2.76
C ILE A 38 18.25 -20.24 1.33
N ILE A 39 17.64 -19.09 1.02
CA ILE A 39 17.10 -18.81 -0.31
C ILE A 39 18.21 -18.63 -1.35
N THR A 40 19.32 -17.95 -0.99
CA THR A 40 20.49 -17.83 -1.87
C THR A 40 21.09 -19.20 -2.19
N ASP A 41 21.30 -20.05 -1.19
CA ASP A 41 21.85 -21.40 -1.37
C ASP A 41 20.92 -22.25 -2.28
N LEU A 42 19.59 -22.14 -2.10
CA LEU A 42 18.59 -22.77 -2.96
C LEU A 42 18.67 -22.27 -4.42
N ILE A 43 18.83 -20.96 -4.63
CA ILE A 43 18.95 -20.37 -5.96
C ILE A 43 20.23 -20.86 -6.63
N HIS A 44 21.34 -20.95 -5.90
CA HIS A 44 22.61 -21.45 -6.41
C HIS A 44 22.61 -22.95 -6.74
N GLU A 45 21.78 -23.76 -6.06
CA GLU A 45 21.55 -25.16 -6.46
C GLU A 45 20.82 -25.24 -7.82
N VAL A 46 19.97 -24.27 -8.15
CA VAL A 46 19.31 -24.18 -9.46
C VAL A 46 20.25 -23.63 -10.53
N ASP A 47 20.98 -22.58 -10.19
CA ASP A 47 21.96 -21.90 -11.05
C ASP A 47 23.00 -21.14 -10.21
N PRO A 48 24.25 -21.62 -10.13
CA PRO A 48 25.30 -20.99 -9.32
C PRO A 48 25.81 -19.67 -9.90
N THR A 49 25.44 -19.30 -11.14
CA THR A 49 25.86 -18.03 -11.77
C THR A 49 24.98 -16.85 -11.36
N CYS A 50 23.86 -17.10 -10.70
CA CYS A 50 22.94 -16.07 -10.24
C CYS A 50 23.53 -15.24 -9.09
N SER A 51 23.31 -13.93 -9.11
CA SER A 51 23.49 -13.07 -7.94
C SER A 51 22.14 -12.80 -7.26
N VAL A 52 22.14 -12.65 -5.94
CA VAL A 52 20.91 -12.49 -5.14
C VAL A 52 21.05 -11.26 -4.26
N ASN A 53 20.24 -10.25 -4.54
CA ASN A 53 20.26 -8.96 -3.85
C ASN A 53 18.96 -8.73 -3.09
N ALA A 54 19.06 -8.19 -1.88
CA ALA A 54 17.88 -7.73 -1.16
C ALA A 54 17.52 -6.30 -1.59
N TYR A 55 16.25 -5.95 -1.54
CA TYR A 55 15.76 -4.59 -1.81
C TYR A 55 14.63 -4.21 -0.85
N GLY A 56 13.97 -3.07 -1.10
CA GLY A 56 12.72 -2.74 -0.44
C GLY A 56 12.86 -2.38 1.04
N SER A 57 11.89 -2.80 1.84
CA SER A 57 11.75 -2.33 3.23
C SER A 57 12.90 -2.76 4.14
N HIS A 58 13.51 -3.90 3.84
CA HIS A 58 14.68 -4.42 4.56
C HIS A 58 15.91 -3.53 4.37
N ILE A 59 16.20 -3.12 3.13
CA ILE A 59 17.35 -2.27 2.80
C ILE A 59 17.15 -0.82 3.27
N THR A 60 15.94 -0.28 3.07
CA THR A 60 15.60 1.10 3.46
C THR A 60 15.50 1.31 4.97
N GLY A 61 15.42 0.24 5.77
CA GLY A 61 15.16 0.33 7.20
C GLY A 61 13.71 0.74 7.54
N LEU A 62 12.78 0.61 6.58
CA LEU A 62 11.35 0.91 6.72
C LEU A 62 10.48 -0.35 6.92
N ALA A 63 11.13 -1.49 7.18
CA ALA A 63 10.46 -2.74 7.53
C ALA A 63 9.71 -2.62 8.86
N LEU A 64 8.47 -3.09 8.88
CA LEU A 64 7.75 -3.36 10.12
C LEU A 64 8.17 -4.73 10.67
N PRO A 65 7.84 -5.06 11.94
CA PRO A 65 8.23 -6.35 12.53
C PRO A 65 7.83 -7.54 11.66
N SER A 66 6.60 -7.53 11.15
CA SER A 66 6.03 -8.58 10.29
C SER A 66 6.32 -8.41 8.79
N SER A 67 7.20 -7.49 8.39
CA SER A 67 7.53 -7.31 6.97
C SER A 67 8.29 -8.51 6.40
N ASP A 68 7.92 -8.85 5.17
CA ASP A 68 8.54 -9.79 4.27
C ASP A 68 9.96 -9.38 3.87
N LEU A 69 10.72 -10.35 3.36
CA LEU A 69 12.01 -10.12 2.75
C LEU A 69 11.87 -10.06 1.21
N ASP A 70 12.29 -8.96 0.63
CA ASP A 70 12.30 -8.76 -0.81
C ASP A 70 13.66 -9.12 -1.41
N LEU A 71 13.71 -10.07 -2.35
CA LEU A 71 14.93 -10.50 -3.05
C LEU A 71 14.77 -10.42 -4.57
N THR A 72 15.81 -9.97 -5.27
CA THR A 72 15.91 -9.98 -6.73
C THR A 72 17.08 -10.83 -7.16
N ILE A 73 16.85 -11.69 -8.15
CA ILE A 73 17.87 -12.51 -8.79
C ILE A 73 18.40 -11.74 -9.99
N VAL A 74 19.72 -11.56 -10.07
CA VAL A 74 20.39 -11.03 -11.26
C VAL A 74 21.02 -12.19 -12.01
N THR A 75 20.65 -12.36 -13.28
CA THR A 75 21.10 -13.47 -14.12
C THR A 75 21.08 -13.10 -15.60
N SER A 76 21.99 -13.70 -16.38
CA SER A 76 21.97 -13.65 -17.85
C SER A 76 20.97 -14.62 -18.47
N GLN A 77 20.31 -15.48 -17.67
CA GLN A 77 19.31 -16.41 -18.15
C GLN A 77 18.12 -15.70 -18.81
N VAL A 78 17.71 -16.21 -19.97
CA VAL A 78 16.60 -15.64 -20.75
C VAL A 78 15.23 -15.97 -20.14
N SER A 79 15.08 -17.15 -19.52
CA SER A 79 13.78 -17.63 -19.01
C SER A 79 13.58 -17.34 -17.52
N THR A 80 13.18 -16.12 -17.20
CA THR A 80 12.89 -15.69 -15.81
C THR A 80 11.80 -16.54 -15.15
N LEU A 81 10.72 -16.84 -15.87
CA LEU A 81 9.64 -17.68 -15.34
C LEU A 81 10.08 -19.14 -15.14
N GLY A 82 10.90 -19.67 -16.05
CA GLY A 82 11.45 -21.02 -15.93
C GLY A 82 12.32 -21.17 -14.68
N LEU A 83 13.16 -20.17 -14.43
CA LEU A 83 13.98 -20.09 -13.23
C LEU A 83 13.14 -20.09 -11.95
N LEU A 84 12.14 -19.20 -11.84
CA LEU A 84 11.24 -19.14 -10.68
C LEU A 84 10.48 -20.46 -10.46
N LYS A 85 10.03 -21.14 -11.54
CA LYS A 85 9.38 -22.46 -11.43
C LYS A 85 10.33 -23.54 -10.89
N ARG A 86 11.60 -23.53 -11.32
CA ARG A 86 12.62 -24.47 -10.83
C ARG A 86 12.94 -24.22 -9.36
N ILE A 87 13.12 -22.96 -8.96
CA ILE A 87 13.33 -22.55 -7.56
C ILE A 87 12.15 -23.01 -6.70
N ARG A 88 10.91 -22.73 -7.12
CA ARG A 88 9.70 -23.19 -6.42
C ARG A 88 9.67 -24.71 -6.25
N LYS A 89 9.93 -25.46 -7.32
CA LYS A 89 9.94 -26.94 -7.28
C LYS A 89 11.01 -27.45 -6.30
N LEU A 90 12.19 -26.85 -6.31
CA LEU A 90 13.29 -27.23 -5.45
C LEU A 90 13.03 -26.87 -3.98
N ALA A 91 12.44 -25.72 -3.70
CA ALA A 91 12.05 -25.31 -2.33
C ALA A 91 11.11 -26.34 -1.69
N ILE A 92 10.12 -26.81 -2.44
CA ILE A 92 9.16 -27.84 -2.01
C ILE A 92 9.87 -29.20 -1.86
N LYS A 93 10.72 -29.59 -2.82
CA LYS A 93 11.48 -30.85 -2.77
C LYS A 93 12.38 -30.91 -1.54
N ASN A 94 13.05 -29.81 -1.21
CA ASN A 94 13.95 -29.68 -0.06
C ASN A 94 13.18 -29.43 1.26
N ARG A 95 11.85 -29.45 1.23
CA ARG A 95 10.96 -29.26 2.39
C ARG A 95 11.18 -27.93 3.12
N LEU A 96 11.60 -26.89 2.40
CA LEU A 96 11.70 -25.53 2.95
C LEU A 96 10.31 -24.93 3.18
N CYS A 97 9.37 -25.27 2.29
CA CYS A 97 7.97 -24.86 2.35
C CYS A 97 7.07 -25.92 1.69
N SER A 98 5.77 -25.90 1.99
CA SER A 98 4.78 -26.73 1.30
C SER A 98 4.29 -26.06 0.01
N PHE A 99 3.51 -26.77 -0.82
CA PHE A 99 2.95 -26.17 -2.03
C PHE A 99 2.05 -24.96 -1.72
N ASP A 100 1.26 -25.04 -0.65
CA ASP A 100 0.33 -23.98 -0.22
C ASP A 100 1.05 -22.75 0.35
N ASP A 101 2.31 -22.93 0.75
CA ASP A 101 3.20 -21.86 1.19
C ASP A 101 3.88 -21.13 0.02
N THR A 102 3.44 -21.38 -1.23
CA THR A 102 4.06 -20.78 -2.42
C THR A 102 3.02 -20.14 -3.32
N MET A 103 3.34 -18.97 -3.85
CA MET A 103 2.53 -18.28 -4.84
C MET A 103 3.42 -17.75 -5.96
N LEU A 104 3.08 -18.07 -7.21
CA LEU A 104 3.75 -17.53 -8.40
C LEU A 104 2.66 -17.02 -9.33
N ILE A 105 2.74 -15.75 -9.71
CA ILE A 105 1.78 -15.10 -10.62
C ILE A 105 2.44 -14.96 -12.01
N PRO A 106 2.22 -15.89 -12.96
CA PRO A 106 2.98 -15.91 -14.20
C PRO A 106 2.64 -14.78 -15.17
N GLY A 107 1.41 -14.26 -15.09
CA GLY A 107 0.89 -13.22 -15.99
C GLY A 107 1.22 -11.78 -15.58
N ALA A 108 1.89 -11.57 -14.44
CA ALA A 108 2.27 -10.24 -14.00
C ALA A 108 3.43 -9.67 -14.83
N LYS A 109 3.45 -8.34 -15.01
CA LYS A 109 4.57 -7.63 -15.68
C LYS A 109 5.90 -7.94 -14.99
N VAL A 110 5.92 -7.83 -13.66
CA VAL A 110 7.00 -8.31 -12.79
C VAL A 110 6.54 -9.62 -12.17
N LYS A 111 7.21 -10.71 -12.48
CA LYS A 111 6.88 -12.03 -11.95
C LYS A 111 7.54 -12.17 -10.57
N ILE A 112 6.71 -12.44 -9.57
CA ILE A 112 7.15 -12.63 -8.19
C ILE A 112 6.80 -14.06 -7.77
N LEU A 113 7.79 -14.75 -7.20
CA LEU A 113 7.60 -15.98 -6.45
C LEU A 113 7.60 -15.63 -4.96
N ALA A 114 6.43 -15.69 -4.34
CA ALA A 114 6.29 -15.57 -2.90
C ALA A 114 6.42 -16.96 -2.25
N LEU A 115 7.22 -17.06 -1.19
CA LEU A 115 7.38 -18.27 -0.38
C LEU A 115 7.20 -17.94 1.10
N HIS A 116 6.51 -18.81 1.83
CA HIS A 116 6.42 -18.77 3.29
C HIS A 116 7.25 -19.89 3.92
N LEU A 117 8.28 -19.54 4.70
CA LEU A 117 9.11 -20.53 5.40
C LEU A 117 8.62 -20.70 6.83
N ARG A 118 7.84 -21.77 7.07
CA ARG A 118 7.25 -22.08 8.38
C ARG A 118 8.26 -22.25 9.51
N SER A 119 9.47 -22.72 9.21
CA SER A 119 10.55 -22.90 10.19
C SER A 119 11.04 -21.58 10.80
N LEU A 120 10.96 -20.49 10.03
CA LEU A 120 11.33 -19.13 10.45
C LEU A 120 10.10 -18.24 10.67
N GLN A 121 8.91 -18.67 10.23
CA GLN A 121 7.69 -17.88 10.20
C GLN A 121 7.89 -16.56 9.43
N LEU A 122 8.56 -16.63 8.28
CA LEU A 122 8.88 -15.46 7.45
C LEU A 122 8.49 -15.69 6.00
N ASP A 123 8.03 -14.61 5.37
CA ASP A 123 7.73 -14.55 3.95
C ASP A 123 8.91 -13.97 3.17
N VAL A 124 9.10 -14.45 1.95
CA VAL A 124 10.07 -13.92 0.99
C VAL A 124 9.44 -13.79 -0.39
N ASP A 125 9.58 -12.61 -0.98
CA ASP A 125 9.17 -12.31 -2.35
C ASP A 125 10.41 -12.29 -3.25
N ILE A 126 10.45 -13.16 -4.27
CA ILE A 126 11.59 -13.34 -5.17
C ILE A 126 11.21 -12.90 -6.57
N SER A 127 11.91 -11.88 -7.08
CA SER A 127 11.83 -11.42 -8.47
C SER A 127 13.11 -11.74 -9.26
N VAL A 128 13.11 -11.54 -10.57
CA VAL A 128 14.26 -11.80 -11.44
C VAL A 128 14.48 -10.62 -12.37
N ASN A 129 15.73 -10.16 -12.48
CA ASN A 129 16.17 -9.04 -13.31
C ASN A 129 15.25 -7.82 -13.18
N THR A 130 14.76 -7.59 -11.96
CA THR A 130 13.89 -6.47 -11.65
C THR A 130 14.74 -5.42 -10.95
N GLU A 131 14.75 -4.21 -11.51
CA GLU A 131 15.39 -3.06 -10.91
C GLU A 131 14.51 -2.48 -9.81
N HIS A 132 15.13 -1.98 -8.75
CA HIS A 132 14.43 -1.40 -7.60
C HIS A 132 14.91 0.02 -7.27
N PRO A 133 14.87 0.95 -8.23
CA PRO A 133 15.36 2.33 -8.08
C PRO A 133 14.65 3.09 -6.95
N SER A 134 13.42 2.70 -6.63
CA SER A 134 12.69 3.20 -5.47
C SER A 134 13.36 2.89 -4.13
N THR A 135 14.11 1.78 -4.03
CA THR A 135 14.86 1.41 -2.82
C THR A 135 16.00 2.41 -2.61
N ASP A 136 16.84 2.60 -3.63
CA ASP A 136 17.99 3.50 -3.56
C ASP A 136 17.54 4.95 -3.32
N GLN A 137 16.51 5.39 -4.05
CA GLN A 137 15.94 6.72 -3.86
C GLN A 137 15.38 6.93 -2.44
N THR A 138 14.76 5.90 -1.87
CA THR A 138 14.25 5.96 -0.49
C THR A 138 15.40 6.04 0.51
N VAL A 139 16.49 5.30 0.32
CA VAL A 139 17.69 5.40 1.18
C VAL A 139 18.26 6.83 1.14
N GLU A 140 18.40 7.40 -0.06
CA GLU A 140 18.86 8.78 -0.23
C GLU A 140 17.94 9.78 0.47
N TRP A 141 16.62 9.65 0.28
CA TRP A 141 15.65 10.54 0.91
C TRP A 141 15.58 10.39 2.43
N ILE A 142 15.82 9.20 2.99
CA ILE A 142 15.91 9.02 4.45
C ILE A 142 17.11 9.79 5.00
N GLN A 143 18.25 9.79 4.29
CA GLN A 143 19.43 10.56 4.70
C GLN A 143 19.20 12.07 4.56
N ARG A 144 18.56 12.49 3.46
CA ARG A 144 18.30 13.90 3.16
C ARG A 144 17.21 14.51 4.04
N TYR A 145 16.20 13.72 4.41
CA TYR A 145 15.04 14.16 5.18
C TYR A 145 14.90 13.32 6.46
N PRO A 146 15.59 13.68 7.56
CA PRO A 146 15.53 12.93 8.81
C PRO A 146 14.11 12.62 9.34
N PRO A 147 13.09 13.51 9.18
CA PRO A 147 11.72 13.20 9.59
C PRO A 147 11.02 12.10 8.77
N LEU A 148 11.53 11.73 7.59
CA LEU A 148 10.87 10.80 6.67
C LEU A 148 10.62 9.43 7.33
N LYS A 149 11.64 8.86 7.97
CA LYS A 149 11.53 7.53 8.58
C LYS A 149 10.49 7.48 9.71
N PRO A 150 10.56 8.34 10.76
CA PRO A 150 9.55 8.32 11.81
C PRO A 150 8.14 8.60 11.28
N LEU A 151 7.97 9.55 10.34
CA LEU A 151 6.69 9.81 9.68
C LEU A 151 6.17 8.61 8.90
N TYR A 152 7.03 7.95 8.13
CA TYR A 152 6.64 6.79 7.34
C TYR A 152 6.15 5.65 8.22
N LEU A 153 6.88 5.33 9.29
CA LEU A 153 6.55 4.21 10.16
C LEU A 153 5.23 4.43 10.90
N VAL A 154 5.01 5.63 11.46
CA VAL A 154 3.76 5.98 12.15
C VAL A 154 2.57 6.00 11.16
N LEU A 155 2.74 6.60 9.97
CA LEU A 155 1.69 6.67 8.95
C LEU A 155 1.34 5.30 8.39
N LYS A 156 2.35 4.51 8.01
CA LYS A 156 2.16 3.15 7.48
C LYS A 156 1.40 2.30 8.49
N HIS A 157 1.80 2.33 9.76
CA HIS A 157 1.13 1.54 10.79
C HIS A 157 -0.30 2.02 11.03
N ALA A 158 -0.53 3.32 11.18
CA ALA A 158 -1.87 3.87 11.39
C ALA A 158 -2.82 3.52 10.24
N LEU A 159 -2.36 3.64 8.99
CA LEU A 159 -3.15 3.32 7.81
C LEU A 159 -3.41 1.81 7.67
N LEU A 160 -2.46 0.95 8.07
CA LEU A 160 -2.68 -0.50 8.16
C LEU A 160 -3.73 -0.86 9.22
N CYS A 161 -3.85 -0.07 10.30
CA CYS A 161 -4.93 -0.24 11.27
C CYS A 161 -6.28 0.17 10.64
N THR A 162 -6.33 1.23 9.83
CA THR A 162 -7.61 1.72 9.30
C THR A 162 -8.34 0.68 8.45
N GLN A 163 -9.56 0.36 8.85
CA GLN A 163 -10.49 -0.45 8.08
C GLN A 163 -11.72 0.39 7.75
N LEU A 164 -12.26 0.24 6.54
CA LEU A 164 -13.54 0.81 6.13
C LEU A 164 -14.58 -0.32 6.15
N PRO A 165 -15.38 -0.46 7.22
CA PRO A 165 -16.37 -1.52 7.31
C PRO A 165 -17.34 -1.44 6.13
N ASN A 166 -17.78 -2.61 5.64
CA ASN A 166 -18.71 -2.75 4.51
C ASN A 166 -18.20 -2.19 3.17
N GLN A 167 -16.90 -1.89 3.06
CA GLN A 167 -16.26 -1.44 1.83
C GLN A 167 -15.20 -2.46 1.42
N THR A 168 -15.61 -3.50 0.71
CA THR A 168 -14.69 -4.53 0.21
C THR A 168 -13.78 -3.97 -0.88
N GLY A 169 -12.59 -4.57 -1.04
CA GLY A 169 -11.66 -4.24 -2.13
C GLY A 169 -10.84 -2.95 -1.95
N PHE A 170 -10.77 -2.40 -0.74
CA PHE A 170 -9.87 -1.28 -0.42
C PHE A 170 -9.21 -1.45 0.96
N GLN A 171 -7.89 -1.36 1.02
CA GLN A 171 -7.14 -1.16 2.27
C GLN A 171 -6.11 -0.07 2.05
N ALA A 172 -5.99 0.90 2.98
CA ALA A 172 -5.22 2.12 2.73
C ALA A 172 -3.74 1.86 2.36
N MET A 173 -3.10 0.87 2.99
CA MET A 173 -1.71 0.47 2.74
C MET A 173 -1.61 -0.94 2.13
N SER A 174 -2.29 -1.17 1.00
CA SER A 174 -2.09 -2.39 0.21
C SER A 174 -2.28 -2.15 -1.28
N SER A 175 -1.18 -2.27 -2.03
CA SER A 175 -1.22 -2.17 -3.49
C SER A 175 -2.00 -3.31 -4.17
N LYS A 176 -2.18 -4.44 -3.47
CA LYS A 176 -2.93 -5.61 -3.95
C LYS A 176 -4.45 -5.38 -3.92
N VAL A 177 -4.93 -4.50 -3.05
CA VAL A 177 -6.37 -4.20 -2.85
C VAL A 177 -6.60 -2.69 -2.82
N GLY A 178 -6.18 -1.99 -3.87
CA GLY A 178 -6.66 -0.65 -4.16
C GLY A 178 -6.05 0.51 -3.35
N GLY A 179 -5.05 0.24 -2.50
CA GLY A 179 -4.39 1.23 -1.64
C GLY A 179 -3.02 1.69 -2.12
N LEU A 180 -2.31 2.39 -1.23
CA LEU A 180 -0.94 2.84 -1.44
C LEU A 180 0.04 1.66 -1.38
N ALA A 181 1.04 1.69 -2.27
CA ALA A 181 2.26 0.93 -2.08
C ALA A 181 3.19 1.65 -1.09
N GLY A 182 4.20 0.95 -0.57
CA GLY A 182 5.18 1.54 0.34
C GLY A 182 5.86 2.77 -0.25
N PHE A 183 6.36 2.68 -1.48
CA PHE A 183 7.02 3.82 -2.14
C PHE A 183 6.06 4.99 -2.44
N SER A 184 4.78 4.71 -2.72
CA SER A 184 3.77 5.77 -2.91
C SER A 184 3.65 6.65 -1.66
N LEU A 185 3.67 6.06 -0.47
CA LEU A 185 3.64 6.81 0.79
C LEU A 185 4.95 7.59 1.02
N VAL A 186 6.10 7.03 0.67
CA VAL A 186 7.39 7.74 0.70
C VAL A 186 7.32 9.01 -0.16
N CYS A 187 6.85 8.91 -1.41
CA CYS A 187 6.75 10.07 -2.29
C CYS A 187 5.80 11.14 -1.74
N LEU A 188 4.64 10.75 -1.17
CA LEU A 188 3.74 11.72 -0.51
C LEU A 188 4.44 12.46 0.64
N ILE A 189 5.18 11.74 1.50
CA ILE A 189 5.87 12.36 2.64
C ILE A 189 6.97 13.30 2.13
N VAL A 190 7.80 12.84 1.20
CA VAL A 190 8.91 13.65 0.66
C VAL A 190 8.40 14.89 -0.05
N HIS A 191 7.39 14.76 -0.91
CA HIS A 191 6.75 15.91 -1.55
C HIS A 191 6.21 16.91 -0.52
N PHE A 192 5.52 16.43 0.52
CA PHE A 192 5.03 17.30 1.60
C PHE A 192 6.19 18.03 2.31
N LEU A 193 7.27 17.32 2.65
CA LEU A 193 8.45 17.92 3.28
C LEU A 193 9.11 18.97 2.38
N GLN A 194 9.16 18.73 1.06
CA GLN A 194 9.81 19.61 0.10
C GLN A 194 9.01 20.87 -0.23
N HIS A 195 7.68 20.80 -0.18
CA HIS A 195 6.84 21.87 -0.77
C HIS A 195 5.78 22.43 0.15
N GLN A 196 5.45 21.76 1.26
CA GLN A 196 4.39 22.20 2.18
C GLN A 196 4.93 22.47 3.58
N ALA A 197 5.94 21.72 4.02
CA ALA A 197 6.57 21.95 5.32
C ALA A 197 7.62 23.07 5.32
N VAL A 198 8.02 23.58 4.14
CA VAL A 198 9.08 24.61 4.01
C VAL A 198 8.74 25.94 4.66
N ASP A 199 7.45 26.28 4.73
CA ASP A 199 6.97 27.51 5.38
C ASP A 199 6.84 27.34 6.91
N MET A 200 7.06 26.13 7.42
CA MET A 200 7.03 25.88 8.86
C MET A 200 8.40 26.20 9.46
N VAL A 201 8.40 27.01 10.52
CA VAL A 201 9.62 27.36 11.25
C VAL A 201 10.01 26.20 12.17
N GLU A 202 11.10 25.51 11.84
CA GLU A 202 11.70 24.40 12.61
C GLU A 202 10.65 23.41 13.17
N PRO A 203 9.80 22.80 12.31
CA PRO A 203 8.70 21.99 12.77
C PRO A 203 9.17 20.70 13.45
N ASP A 204 8.55 20.36 14.56
CA ASP A 204 8.72 19.05 15.17
C ASP A 204 7.97 17.95 14.36
N VAL A 205 8.34 16.69 14.57
CA VAL A 205 7.77 15.56 13.80
C VAL A 205 6.26 15.41 14.03
N GLY A 206 5.78 15.76 15.24
CA GLY A 206 4.36 15.78 15.57
C GLY A 206 3.58 16.83 14.76
N GLN A 207 4.13 18.04 14.62
CA GLN A 207 3.57 19.08 13.74
C GLN A 207 3.56 18.62 12.28
N LEU A 208 4.65 18.01 11.80
CA LEU A 208 4.74 17.47 10.45
C LEU A 208 3.70 16.39 10.19
N LEU A 209 3.49 15.46 11.14
CA LEU A 209 2.48 14.41 11.02
C LEU A 209 1.06 14.99 10.89
N LEU A 210 0.72 15.93 11.77
CA LEU A 210 -0.60 16.57 11.76
C LEU A 210 -0.83 17.38 10.48
N ALA A 211 0.17 18.15 10.06
CA ALA A 211 0.09 18.95 8.84
C ALA A 211 0.01 18.08 7.58
N PHE A 212 0.78 16.98 7.50
CA PHE A 212 0.70 16.00 6.42
C PHE A 212 -0.70 15.42 6.28
N LEU A 213 -1.27 14.94 7.40
CA LEU A 213 -2.59 14.31 7.40
C LEU A 213 -3.68 15.32 7.03
N ASP A 214 -3.64 16.53 7.58
CA ASP A 214 -4.61 17.58 7.23
C ASP A 214 -4.52 17.96 5.76
N PHE A 215 -3.30 18.17 5.25
CA PHE A 215 -3.05 18.53 3.85
C PHE A 215 -3.58 17.47 2.88
N TYR A 216 -3.13 16.22 3.00
CA TYR A 216 -3.53 15.17 2.05
C TYR A 216 -4.98 14.70 2.23
N SER A 217 -5.60 14.91 3.39
CA SER A 217 -7.03 14.68 3.57
C SER A 217 -7.91 15.62 2.72
N LYS A 218 -7.38 16.78 2.31
CA LYS A 218 -8.09 17.83 1.55
C LYS A 218 -7.51 18.07 0.15
N PHE A 219 -6.33 17.52 -0.14
CA PHE A 219 -5.63 17.79 -1.39
C PHE A 219 -6.48 17.48 -2.63
N GLU A 220 -6.47 18.39 -3.61
CA GLU A 220 -7.30 18.31 -4.82
C GLU A 220 -6.70 17.36 -5.87
N PHE A 221 -6.62 16.06 -5.56
CA PHE A 221 -6.14 15.01 -6.49
C PHE A 221 -6.99 14.86 -7.77
N ASP A 222 -8.16 15.51 -7.85
CA ASP A 222 -8.95 15.67 -9.08
C ASP A 222 -8.33 16.67 -10.07
N ARG A 223 -7.60 17.65 -9.56
CA ARG A 223 -7.09 18.78 -10.33
C ARG A 223 -5.58 18.79 -10.47
N LYS A 224 -4.87 18.19 -9.50
CA LYS A 224 -3.41 18.25 -9.40
C LYS A 224 -2.80 16.85 -9.38
N CYS A 225 -1.70 16.72 -10.12
CA CYS A 225 -0.73 15.64 -10.05
C CYS A 225 0.49 16.14 -9.26
N LEU A 226 1.15 15.25 -8.53
CA LEU A 226 2.43 15.57 -7.89
C LEU A 226 3.56 15.22 -8.85
N ASP A 227 4.51 16.13 -8.99
CA ASP A 227 5.77 15.86 -9.69
C ASP A 227 6.90 15.79 -8.66
N MET A 228 7.71 14.74 -8.74
CA MET A 228 8.83 14.50 -7.82
C MET A 228 10.16 14.94 -8.42
N ASP A 229 10.18 15.34 -9.68
CA ASP A 229 11.38 15.85 -10.34
C ASP A 229 11.72 17.24 -9.78
N PRO A 230 12.91 17.43 -9.16
CA PRO A 230 13.30 18.73 -8.59
C PRO A 230 13.47 19.83 -9.64
N GLU A 231 13.57 19.49 -10.94
CA GLU A 231 13.67 20.46 -12.03
C GLU A 231 12.30 20.95 -12.52
N HIS A 232 11.21 20.33 -12.06
CA HIS A 232 9.84 20.70 -12.42
C HIS A 232 9.11 21.45 -11.30
N GLU A 233 8.03 22.14 -11.66
CA GLU A 233 7.05 22.61 -10.69
C GLU A 233 6.45 21.42 -9.92
N PRO A 234 6.24 21.52 -8.59
CA PRO A 234 5.79 20.40 -7.77
C PRO A 234 4.37 19.90 -8.13
N TYR A 235 3.61 20.76 -8.80
CA TYR A 235 2.23 20.50 -9.19
C TYR A 235 2.04 20.66 -10.69
N ARG A 236 1.53 19.60 -11.32
CA ARG A 236 1.02 19.65 -12.68
C ARG A 236 -0.51 19.56 -12.68
N ALA A 237 -1.17 20.30 -13.57
CA ALA A 237 -2.61 20.14 -13.78
C ALA A 237 -2.92 18.73 -14.31
N LYS A 238 -3.96 18.11 -13.75
CA LYS A 238 -4.42 16.79 -14.16
C LYS A 238 -5.14 16.85 -15.51
N THR A 239 -4.80 15.96 -16.43
CA THR A 239 -5.37 15.94 -17.78
C THR A 239 -6.26 14.72 -18.01
N LYS A 240 -6.90 14.62 -19.18
CA LYS A 240 -7.77 13.47 -19.52
C LYS A 240 -6.98 12.16 -19.67
N GLU A 241 -5.69 12.26 -19.92
CA GLU A 241 -4.75 11.13 -20.01
C GLU A 241 -4.44 10.54 -18.63
N ASP A 242 -4.57 11.34 -17.57
CA ASP A 242 -4.35 10.95 -16.18
C ASP A 242 -5.53 10.16 -15.58
N ARG A 243 -5.73 8.93 -16.06
CA ARG A 243 -6.87 8.08 -15.69
C ARG A 243 -6.89 7.60 -14.22
N HIS A 244 -5.78 7.72 -13.50
CA HIS A 244 -5.67 7.21 -12.13
C HIS A 244 -6.24 8.19 -11.11
N PRO A 245 -6.86 7.73 -10.00
CA PRO A 245 -7.38 8.61 -8.95
C PRO A 245 -6.33 9.56 -8.37
N ILE A 246 -5.09 9.09 -8.21
CA ILE A 246 -3.92 9.84 -7.74
C ILE A 246 -2.78 9.62 -8.74
N VAL A 247 -2.09 10.71 -9.07
CA VAL A 247 -0.92 10.68 -9.94
C VAL A 247 0.24 11.34 -9.22
N ILE A 248 1.32 10.57 -9.07
CA ILE A 248 2.62 11.04 -8.61
C ILE A 248 3.63 10.57 -9.65
N VAL A 249 4.32 11.51 -10.30
CA VAL A 249 5.32 11.23 -11.33
C VAL A 249 6.60 10.73 -10.65
N ASP A 250 7.13 9.60 -11.09
CA ASP A 250 8.39 9.05 -10.61
C ASP A 250 9.58 9.91 -11.10
N PRO A 251 10.48 10.37 -10.20
CA PRO A 251 11.60 11.22 -10.59
C PRO A 251 12.69 10.47 -11.37
N LYS A 252 12.76 9.14 -11.27
CA LYS A 252 13.72 8.30 -12.00
C LYS A 252 13.13 7.69 -13.25
N HIS A 253 11.79 7.66 -13.38
CA HIS A 253 11.09 7.07 -14.52
C HIS A 253 9.96 7.99 -15.01
N PRO A 254 10.29 9.08 -15.73
CA PRO A 254 9.30 9.99 -16.28
C PRO A 254 8.18 9.26 -17.04
N GLY A 255 6.93 9.70 -16.83
CA GLY A 255 5.73 9.03 -17.37
C GLY A 255 5.25 7.84 -16.53
N THR A 256 5.96 7.45 -15.47
CA THR A 256 5.50 6.43 -14.52
C THR A 256 4.75 7.07 -13.36
N ASN A 257 3.45 6.78 -13.25
CA ASN A 257 2.70 7.06 -12.02
C ASN A 257 3.06 6.03 -10.93
N VAL A 258 3.56 6.47 -9.77
CA VAL A 258 3.86 5.59 -8.62
C VAL A 258 2.63 5.23 -7.77
N CYS A 259 1.47 5.85 -8.02
CA CYS A 259 0.20 5.64 -7.31
C CYS A 259 -0.83 4.83 -8.12
N ARG A 260 -0.41 4.03 -9.12
CA ARG A 260 -1.31 3.26 -9.99
C ARG A 260 -2.24 2.30 -9.24
N SER A 261 -1.81 1.79 -8.09
CA SER A 261 -2.60 0.86 -7.29
C SER A 261 -3.76 1.51 -6.54
N VAL A 262 -3.75 2.83 -6.36
CA VAL A 262 -4.80 3.52 -5.60
C VAL A 262 -6.07 3.57 -6.44
N SER A 263 -7.07 2.77 -6.07
CA SER A 263 -8.33 2.66 -6.82
C SER A 263 -9.37 3.71 -6.41
N ASN A 264 -9.25 4.27 -5.20
CA ASN A 264 -10.21 5.24 -4.69
C ASN A 264 -9.54 6.28 -3.77
N LYS A 265 -9.34 7.49 -4.30
CA LYS A 265 -8.75 8.59 -3.52
C LYS A 265 -9.62 9.06 -2.35
N LYS A 266 -10.96 9.05 -2.48
CA LYS A 266 -11.87 9.52 -1.41
C LYS A 266 -11.75 8.62 -0.19
N LYS A 267 -11.68 7.30 -0.39
CA LYS A 267 -11.43 6.32 0.68
C LYS A 267 -10.09 6.57 1.37
N LEU A 268 -9.03 6.82 0.60
CA LEU A 268 -7.71 7.14 1.16
C LEU A 268 -7.71 8.45 1.96
N GLN A 269 -8.29 9.52 1.41
CA GLN A 269 -8.41 10.81 2.08
C GLN A 269 -9.24 10.73 3.36
N ARG A 270 -10.29 9.90 3.37
CA ARG A 270 -11.06 9.60 4.58
C ARG A 270 -10.24 8.88 5.64
N CYS A 271 -9.38 7.93 5.26
CA CYS A 271 -8.43 7.32 6.21
C CYS A 271 -7.48 8.37 6.81
N PHE A 272 -6.89 9.24 5.99
CA PHE A 272 -6.04 10.34 6.49
C PHE A 272 -6.81 11.26 7.45
N ARG A 273 -8.02 11.68 7.06
CA ARG A 273 -8.86 12.54 7.90
C ARG A 273 -9.18 11.89 9.23
N TYR A 274 -9.56 10.61 9.22
CA TYR A 274 -9.92 9.90 10.43
C TYR A 274 -8.74 9.76 11.40
N VAL A 275 -7.54 9.43 10.89
CA VAL A 275 -6.31 9.39 11.69
C VAL A 275 -6.02 10.77 12.29
N TYR A 276 -6.10 11.84 11.48
CA TYR A 276 -5.95 13.22 11.96
C TYR A 276 -6.91 13.54 13.11
N ASP A 277 -8.21 13.27 12.92
CA ASP A 277 -9.23 13.59 13.92
C ASP A 277 -9.04 12.80 15.22
N CYS A 278 -8.60 11.54 15.16
CA CYS A 278 -8.22 10.77 16.35
C CYS A 278 -7.06 11.41 17.11
N LEU A 279 -5.99 11.78 16.40
CA LEU A 279 -4.82 12.41 17.01
C LEU A 279 -5.16 13.77 17.63
N ILE A 280 -5.96 14.61 16.96
CA ILE A 280 -6.40 15.89 17.49
C ILE A 280 -7.25 15.69 18.76
N ARG A 281 -8.26 14.81 18.74
CA ARG A 281 -9.10 14.54 19.92
C ARG A 281 -8.28 14.04 21.11
N ALA A 282 -7.31 13.15 20.87
CA ALA A 282 -6.44 12.62 21.92
C ALA A 282 -5.45 13.68 22.44
N GLY A 283 -4.89 14.50 21.55
CA GLY A 283 -3.93 15.55 21.87
C GLY A 283 -4.53 16.70 22.68
N THR A 284 -5.79 17.07 22.42
CA THR A 284 -6.50 18.15 23.12
C THR A 284 -7.30 17.68 24.33
N SER A 285 -7.34 16.37 24.60
CA SER A 285 -8.01 15.82 25.77
C SER A 285 -7.36 16.28 27.07
N ALA A 286 -8.19 16.55 28.09
CA ALA A 286 -7.73 16.85 29.44
C ALA A 286 -7.00 15.65 30.10
N ASN A 287 -7.26 14.42 29.64
CA ASN A 287 -6.55 13.24 30.11
C ASN A 287 -5.22 13.09 29.35
N THR A 288 -4.15 13.54 29.99
CA THR A 288 -2.78 13.49 29.46
C THR A 288 -2.03 12.20 29.78
N ARG A 289 -2.65 11.25 30.51
CA ARG A 289 -1.99 10.00 30.93
C ARG A 289 -1.93 8.96 29.80
N SER A 290 -2.88 8.98 28.87
CA SER A 290 -2.90 8.02 27.77
C SER A 290 -2.04 8.49 26.60
N PRO A 291 -1.21 7.62 25.99
CA PRO A 291 -0.50 7.94 24.76
C PRO A 291 -1.44 8.36 23.63
N ILE A 292 -1.14 9.45 22.93
CA ILE A 292 -1.89 9.95 21.77
C ILE A 292 -1.92 8.90 20.66
N LEU A 293 -0.77 8.31 20.32
CA LEU A 293 -0.64 7.34 19.24
C LEU A 293 -1.43 6.05 19.48
N SER A 294 -1.73 5.71 20.75
CA SER A 294 -2.55 4.53 21.05
C SER A 294 -3.97 4.59 20.45
N THR A 295 -4.43 5.77 20.02
CA THR A 295 -5.71 5.93 19.31
C THR A 295 -5.68 5.57 17.83
N VAL A 296 -4.49 5.45 17.24
CA VAL A 296 -4.32 5.16 15.79
C VAL A 296 -3.35 4.02 15.51
N ILE A 297 -2.56 3.58 16.50
CA ILE A 297 -1.63 2.45 16.43
C ILE A 297 -2.17 1.35 17.33
N LEU A 298 -2.84 0.37 16.72
CA LEU A 298 -3.39 -0.79 17.40
C LEU A 298 -2.61 -2.04 17.00
N ALA A 299 -2.07 -2.78 17.97
CA ALA A 299 -1.33 -4.00 17.73
C ALA A 299 -1.51 -5.03 18.86
N SER A 300 -1.13 -6.30 18.60
CA SER A 300 -1.15 -7.37 19.60
C SER A 300 -0.22 -7.10 20.78
N ASP A 301 0.87 -6.37 20.54
CA ASP A 301 1.58 -5.67 21.60
C ASP A 301 0.95 -4.30 21.80
N PRO A 302 0.31 -4.07 22.94
CA PRO A 302 -0.36 -2.82 23.15
C PRO A 302 0.72 -1.74 23.38
N PHE A 303 0.76 -0.76 22.49
CA PHE A 303 1.49 0.48 22.70
C PHE A 303 0.74 1.29 23.79
N THR A 304 0.72 0.80 25.04
CA THR A 304 -0.24 1.26 26.05
C THR A 304 0.34 1.70 27.40
N SER A 305 -0.30 2.77 27.88
CA SER A 305 -0.28 3.46 29.17
C SER A 305 1.03 4.08 29.65
N GLU A 306 2.18 3.42 29.53
CA GLU A 306 3.45 3.97 30.03
C GLU A 306 4.52 3.89 28.94
N LEU A 307 4.60 4.98 28.17
CA LEU A 307 5.66 5.23 27.21
C LEU A 307 6.93 5.61 27.95
N THR A 308 7.64 4.58 28.44
CA THR A 308 8.95 4.75 29.04
C THR A 308 10.02 4.32 28.05
N PRO A 309 11.25 4.86 28.14
CA PRO A 309 12.39 4.35 27.39
C PRO A 309 12.68 2.85 27.59
N LYS A 310 12.06 2.21 28.59
CA LYS A 310 12.19 0.79 28.92
C LYS A 310 11.11 -0.10 28.28
N THR A 311 10.09 0.50 27.67
CA THR A 311 9.00 -0.26 27.02
C THR A 311 9.57 -1.06 25.85
N LYS A 312 9.51 -2.39 25.95
CA LYS A 312 10.01 -3.32 24.94
C LYS A 312 8.85 -4.05 24.29
N ARG A 313 8.99 -4.31 23.00
CA ARG A 313 8.08 -5.17 22.24
C ARG A 313 8.16 -6.60 22.79
N GLN A 314 7.01 -7.20 23.14
CA GLN A 314 6.96 -8.55 23.71
C GLN A 314 6.92 -9.61 22.60
N HIS A 315 6.16 -9.35 21.54
CA HIS A 315 6.02 -10.21 20.39
C HIS A 315 7.08 -9.89 19.32
N GLN A 316 7.70 -10.94 18.79
CA GLN A 316 8.62 -10.83 17.66
C GLN A 316 7.87 -10.93 16.33
N GLY A 317 8.39 -10.27 15.31
CA GLY A 317 8.13 -10.51 13.89
C GLY A 317 6.69 -10.92 13.56
N CYS A 318 6.53 -12.17 13.14
CA CYS A 318 5.26 -12.79 12.75
C CYS A 318 4.17 -12.86 13.83
N SER A 319 4.55 -12.74 15.11
CA SER A 319 3.60 -12.70 16.24
C SER A 319 3.10 -11.28 16.52
N TYR A 320 3.73 -10.26 15.95
CA TYR A 320 3.24 -8.89 15.95
C TYR A 320 2.08 -8.77 14.94
N LYS A 321 0.88 -8.50 15.45
CA LYS A 321 -0.32 -8.33 14.63
C LYS A 321 -0.80 -6.91 14.70
N ILE A 322 -0.99 -6.28 13.55
CA ILE A 322 -1.67 -4.99 13.45
C ILE A 322 -3.18 -5.23 13.61
N LEU A 323 -3.79 -4.50 14.52
CA LEU A 323 -5.20 -4.66 14.86
C LEU A 323 -6.07 -3.62 14.14
N PRO A 324 -7.33 -3.95 13.85
CA PRO A 324 -8.21 -3.08 13.08
C PRO A 324 -8.68 -1.85 13.89
N LEU A 325 -8.69 -0.71 13.22
CA LEU A 325 -9.28 0.55 13.64
C LEU A 325 -10.40 0.91 12.66
N ASN A 326 -11.66 0.80 13.10
CA ASN A 326 -12.81 0.98 12.22
C ASN A 326 -13.10 2.46 11.96
N VAL A 327 -13.01 2.86 10.68
CA VAL A 327 -13.37 4.21 10.22
C VAL A 327 -14.89 4.29 10.04
N PRO A 328 -15.62 5.13 10.81
CA PRO A 328 -17.07 5.24 10.74
C PRO A 328 -17.56 5.64 9.34
N PRO A 329 -18.70 5.11 8.84
CA PRO A 329 -19.30 5.52 7.57
C PRO A 329 -19.52 7.04 7.52
N GLN A 330 -19.30 7.65 6.36
CA GLN A 330 -19.79 9.00 6.12
C GLN A 330 -21.31 8.90 5.95
N HIS A 331 -22.07 9.69 6.72
CA HIS A 331 -23.43 10.02 6.33
C HIS A 331 -23.30 10.99 5.14
N ASP A 332 -23.23 10.44 3.94
CA ASP A 332 -23.39 11.25 2.74
C ASP A 332 -24.82 11.80 2.80
N GLN A 333 -24.97 13.11 3.01
CA GLN A 333 -26.20 13.77 2.60
C GLN A 333 -26.20 13.64 1.07
N GLU A 334 -26.99 12.71 0.56
CA GLU A 334 -27.31 12.65 -0.86
C GLU A 334 -27.96 13.98 -1.22
N GLU A 335 -27.20 14.88 -1.86
CA GLU A 335 -27.78 15.89 -2.73
C GLU A 335 -28.42 15.14 -3.91
N SER A 336 -29.67 14.72 -3.71
CA SER A 336 -30.54 14.25 -4.78
C SER A 336 -30.90 15.43 -5.69
N SER A 337 -30.03 15.77 -6.62
CA SER A 337 -30.38 16.62 -7.75
C SER A 337 -30.84 15.74 -8.93
N GLU A 338 -32.02 15.14 -8.81
CA GLU A 338 -32.80 14.72 -9.98
C GLU A 338 -33.89 15.79 -10.23
N PRO A 339 -33.98 16.35 -11.45
CA PRO A 339 -35.08 17.25 -11.78
C PRO A 339 -36.41 16.47 -11.82
N PRO A 340 -37.53 17.07 -11.41
CA PRO A 340 -38.80 16.37 -11.31
C PRO A 340 -39.28 15.91 -12.69
N MET A 341 -39.31 14.60 -12.89
CA MET A 341 -39.94 13.97 -14.05
C MET A 341 -41.45 14.26 -14.03
N LEU A 342 -41.94 14.98 -15.05
CA LEU A 342 -43.36 15.20 -15.29
C LEU A 342 -44.13 13.86 -15.30
N GLY A 343 -45.19 13.81 -14.48
CA GLY A 343 -46.00 12.62 -14.26
C GLY A 343 -46.65 12.07 -15.53
N LYS A 344 -46.51 10.76 -15.71
CA LYS A 344 -47.30 9.98 -16.68
C LYS A 344 -48.76 9.93 -16.23
N ARG A 345 -49.65 10.63 -16.94
CA ARG A 345 -51.10 10.43 -16.85
C ARG A 345 -51.50 9.09 -17.49
N LYS A 346 -52.35 8.33 -16.78
CA LYS A 346 -52.98 7.09 -17.24
C LYS A 346 -54.21 7.38 -18.11
N ARG A 347 -54.34 6.55 -19.15
CA ARG A 347 -55.54 6.01 -19.84
C ARG A 347 -56.49 6.94 -20.61
N SER A 348 -56.71 6.57 -21.89
CA SER A 348 -58.05 6.27 -22.40
C SER A 348 -57.97 5.21 -23.50
N GLU A 349 -58.89 4.24 -23.44
CA GLU A 349 -59.12 3.14 -24.38
C GLU A 349 -59.77 3.64 -25.69
N ASN A 350 -59.51 2.98 -26.82
CA ASN A 350 -60.58 2.39 -27.63
C ASN A 350 -60.04 1.41 -28.70
N PRO A 351 -60.88 0.46 -29.16
CA PRO A 351 -60.48 -0.81 -29.78
C PRO A 351 -60.48 -0.71 -31.30
N HIS A 352 -59.73 -1.58 -31.98
CA HIS A 352 -60.20 -2.36 -33.14
C HIS A 352 -59.17 -3.43 -33.51
N ARG A 353 -59.59 -4.69 -33.44
CA ARG A 353 -58.92 -5.87 -34.02
C ARG A 353 -59.43 -6.02 -35.46
N PRO A 354 -58.70 -6.67 -36.38
CA PRO A 354 -58.87 -8.12 -36.46
C PRO A 354 -57.59 -8.92 -36.75
N THR A 355 -57.70 -10.19 -36.36
CA THR A 355 -56.78 -11.34 -36.49
C THR A 355 -56.41 -11.73 -37.91
N LYS A 356 -55.21 -12.31 -38.10
CA LYS A 356 -55.00 -13.44 -39.03
C LYS A 356 -53.91 -14.41 -38.52
N LYS A 357 -54.15 -15.69 -38.83
CA LYS A 357 -53.56 -16.95 -38.32
C LYS A 357 -52.40 -17.44 -39.20
N ARG A 358 -51.55 -18.32 -38.60
CA ARG A 358 -50.82 -19.48 -39.18
C ARG A 358 -49.74 -19.15 -40.23
N SER A 359 -48.64 -19.87 -40.42
CA SER A 359 -48.17 -21.20 -40.01
C SER A 359 -46.68 -21.33 -40.40
N ALA A 360 -45.91 -22.16 -39.69
CA ALA A 360 -44.62 -22.68 -40.15
C ALA A 360 -44.81 -23.61 -41.37
N PRO A 361 -43.74 -24.00 -42.12
CA PRO A 361 -43.01 -25.21 -41.71
C PRO A 361 -41.52 -25.35 -42.14
N THR A 362 -40.78 -26.10 -41.29
CA THR A 362 -39.79 -27.18 -41.53
C THR A 362 -38.70 -27.15 -42.62
N GLY A 363 -37.51 -27.61 -42.17
CA GLY A 363 -36.57 -28.47 -42.92
C GLY A 363 -35.38 -27.76 -43.58
N ASN A 364 -34.17 -28.31 -43.68
CA ASN A 364 -33.47 -29.47 -43.13
C ASN A 364 -32.03 -29.36 -43.69
N LEU A 365 -30.99 -29.77 -42.93
CA LEU A 365 -29.68 -30.33 -43.38
C LEU A 365 -28.83 -29.51 -44.41
N SER A 366 -27.50 -29.31 -44.32
CA SER A 366 -26.41 -30.19 -43.90
C SER A 366 -25.04 -29.47 -44.09
N ARG A 367 -24.00 -30.06 -43.45
CA ARG A 367 -22.54 -30.09 -43.80
C ARG A 367 -21.73 -28.79 -43.73
N ASN A 368 -20.81 -28.63 -42.77
CA ASN A 368 -19.43 -29.16 -42.67
C ASN A 368 -18.45 -28.54 -43.70
N THR A 369 -17.52 -27.69 -43.25
CA THR A 369 -16.12 -27.63 -43.74
C THR A 369 -15.23 -26.79 -42.81
N HIS A 370 -14.06 -27.37 -42.52
CA HIS A 370 -12.85 -26.81 -41.90
C HIS A 370 -12.27 -25.56 -42.59
N VAL A 371 -11.65 -24.67 -41.81
CA VAL A 371 -10.44 -23.86 -42.14
C VAL A 371 -9.74 -23.55 -40.79
N ARG A 372 -8.62 -24.15 -40.39
CA ARG A 372 -7.19 -24.01 -40.76
C ARG A 372 -6.55 -22.65 -40.37
N TRP A 373 -5.50 -22.77 -39.55
CA TRP A 373 -4.57 -21.75 -39.07
C TRP A 373 -3.51 -21.44 -40.12
N ASP A 374 -2.97 -20.22 -40.09
CA ASP A 374 -1.64 -19.70 -40.50
C ASP A 374 -1.67 -18.18 -40.09
N ASP A 375 -0.69 -17.49 -39.52
CA ASP A 375 0.75 -17.66 -39.21
C ASP A 375 1.10 -16.89 -37.92
#